data_AF-A0A1Q3ATK3-F1
#
_entry.id   AF-A0A1Q3ATK3-F1
#
_cell.length_a   1.000
_cell.length_b   1.000
_cell.length_c   1.000
_cell.angle_alpha   90.00
_cell.angle_beta   90.00
_cell.angle_gamma   90.00
#
_symmetry.space_group_name_H-M   'P 1'
#
loop_
_entity.id
_entity.type
_entity.pdbx_description
1 polymer ?
#
loop_
_entity_poly.entity_id
_entity_poly.type
_entity_poly.pdbx_seq_one_letter_code
_entity_poly.pdbx_strand_id
1 'polypeptide(L)'
;MGYTIIPPLFNIPKSHLQCYGESVYCTNNDMLSKCNNGETSLDRLISVVTWSISTIRPLIFGVAPYNPILGETHHVSMGSLNVLLEQVSHHPPVTALHATDDKENIQMTWCHHAVPKFHGTTVETEVQGKRQLKLLNHGETYVMNAPKLLLRFLPVPGVEWVGNVRIQCLETGLQADLCYKPNSFLGKSAITGKIYEASSLKTLYEIDGHWDKTVAIKDTNNGKVTIIFNAKEVISGLTTPTIKDAVWPSESAVVWSEVNQGILSKDWEKAIEAKKAVEKMQRQLLRERKSRGETWHPKYFSLSYSKEDGWDCSPVQKWVPPAPIVVPI
;
A
#
# COMPACT_ATOMS: atom_id res chain seq x y z
N MET A 1 -1.47 4.01 24.76
CA MET A 1 -2.16 5.14 24.10
C MET A 1 -3.62 4.76 23.93
N GLY A 2 -4.54 5.60 24.41
CA GLY A 2 -5.98 5.36 24.26
C GLY A 2 -6.36 5.33 22.79
N TYR A 3 -7.29 4.44 22.44
CA TYR A 3 -7.89 4.40 21.12
C TYR A 3 -8.70 5.68 20.91
N THR A 4 -8.26 6.54 19.99
CA THR A 4 -9.17 7.55 19.45
C THR A 4 -10.11 6.82 18.51
N ILE A 5 -11.35 6.59 18.95
CA ILE A 5 -12.40 6.04 18.10
C ILE A 5 -12.76 7.13 17.10
N ILE A 6 -12.37 6.95 15.84
CA ILE A 6 -12.78 7.84 14.75
C ILE A 6 -14.28 7.62 14.52
N PRO A 7 -15.13 8.67 14.59
CA PRO A 7 -16.55 8.55 14.26
C PRO A 7 -16.75 8.13 12.80
N PRO A 8 -17.82 7.36 12.47
CA PRO A 8 -18.10 6.95 11.09
C PRO A 8 -18.19 8.11 10.08
N LEU A 9 -18.57 9.31 10.54
CA LEU A 9 -18.58 10.54 9.72
C LEU A 9 -17.22 10.87 9.10
N PHE A 10 -16.13 10.51 9.78
CA PHE A 10 -14.76 10.73 9.31
C PHE A 10 -14.15 9.44 8.74
N ASN A 11 -14.97 8.43 8.44
CA ASN A 11 -14.51 7.22 7.78
C ASN A 11 -14.86 7.22 6.30
N ILE A 12 -13.90 6.83 5.46
CA ILE A 12 -14.22 6.28 4.15
C ILE A 12 -14.74 4.84 4.35
N PRO A 13 -15.73 4.37 3.57
CA PRO A 13 -16.34 3.04 3.72
C PRO A 13 -15.42 1.93 3.18
N LYS A 14 -14.19 1.88 3.70
CA LYS A 14 -13.12 0.96 3.33
C LYS A 14 -12.21 0.69 4.53
N SER A 15 -11.74 -0.54 4.64
CA SER A 15 -10.66 -0.92 5.56
C SER A 15 -9.29 -0.50 5.02
N HIS A 16 -8.30 -0.31 5.89
CA HIS A 16 -6.91 -0.12 5.45
C HIS A 16 -6.44 -1.28 4.54
N LEU A 17 -6.90 -2.51 4.78
CA LEU A 17 -6.54 -3.65 3.93
C LEU A 17 -6.97 -3.43 2.47
N GLN A 18 -8.18 -2.91 2.27
CA GLN A 18 -8.70 -2.58 0.95
C GLN A 18 -7.89 -1.44 0.33
N CYS A 19 -7.60 -0.36 1.07
CA CYS A 19 -6.79 0.75 0.55
C CYS A 19 -5.38 0.32 0.13
N TYR A 20 -4.72 -0.56 0.90
CA TYR A 20 -3.42 -1.11 0.52
C TYR A 20 -3.51 -2.04 -0.68
N GLY A 21 -4.52 -2.91 -0.73
CA GLY A 21 -4.76 -3.77 -1.89
C GLY A 21 -5.02 -2.98 -3.18
N GLU A 22 -5.89 -1.97 -3.13
CA GLU A 22 -6.25 -1.14 -4.30
C GLU A 22 -5.04 -0.41 -4.89
N SER A 23 -4.02 -0.09 -4.07
CA SER A 23 -2.76 0.48 -4.59
C SER A 23 -1.99 -0.47 -5.52
N VAL A 24 -2.29 -1.77 -5.44
CA VAL A 24 -1.63 -2.86 -6.18
C VAL A 24 -2.46 -3.26 -7.40
N TYR A 25 -3.75 -3.54 -7.23
CA TYR A 25 -4.59 -4.12 -8.28
C TYR A 25 -5.48 -3.11 -8.99
N CYS A 26 -5.77 -1.93 -8.44
CA CYS A 26 -6.59 -0.93 -9.14
C CYS A 26 -5.71 -0.05 -10.01
N THR A 27 -5.27 -0.56 -11.16
CA THR A 27 -4.56 0.21 -12.19
C THR A 27 -5.16 -0.06 -13.56
N ASN A 28 -5.39 0.98 -14.35
CA ASN A 28 -5.93 0.85 -15.72
C ASN A 28 -4.88 0.40 -16.75
N ASN A 29 -3.68 0.06 -16.29
CA ASN A 29 -2.55 -0.35 -17.11
C ASN A 29 -1.86 -1.51 -16.40
N ASP A 30 -1.35 -2.48 -17.14
CA ASP A 30 -0.62 -3.62 -16.56
C ASP A 30 0.81 -3.20 -16.20
N MET A 31 0.93 -2.51 -15.08
CA MET A 31 2.20 -1.94 -14.61
C MET A 31 3.18 -3.03 -14.14
N LEU A 32 2.67 -4.16 -13.63
CA LEU A 32 3.50 -5.25 -13.11
C LEU A 32 4.09 -6.08 -14.24
N SER A 33 3.33 -6.44 -15.28
CA SER A 33 3.91 -7.13 -16.45
C SER A 33 4.99 -6.28 -17.12
N LYS A 34 4.81 -4.95 -17.21
CA LYS A 34 5.87 -4.03 -17.70
C LYS A 34 7.17 -4.13 -16.91
N CYS A 35 7.10 -4.30 -15.59
CA CYS A 35 8.31 -4.50 -14.78
C CYS A 35 9.09 -5.72 -15.24
N ASN A 36 8.40 -6.79 -15.59
CA ASN A 36 9.00 -8.06 -15.99
C ASN A 36 9.46 -8.09 -17.45
N ASN A 37 8.86 -7.27 -18.32
CA ASN A 37 9.13 -7.23 -19.75
C ASN A 37 10.25 -6.26 -20.16
N GLY A 38 10.88 -5.56 -19.21
CA GLY A 38 12.04 -4.71 -19.52
C GLY A 38 13.24 -5.53 -20.03
N GLU A 39 13.82 -5.10 -21.15
CA GLU A 39 14.91 -5.82 -21.83
C GLU A 39 16.19 -5.86 -20.98
N THR A 40 16.57 -4.71 -20.43
CA THR A 40 17.73 -4.58 -19.53
C THR A 40 17.31 -4.46 -18.07
N SER A 41 18.22 -4.76 -17.14
CA SER A 41 18.00 -4.53 -15.70
C SER A 41 17.67 -3.07 -15.37
N LEU A 42 18.20 -2.12 -16.16
CA LEU A 42 17.89 -0.70 -16.07
C LEU A 42 16.45 -0.41 -16.49
N ASP A 43 15.99 -0.97 -17.61
CA ASP A 43 14.59 -0.80 -18.08
C ASP A 43 13.59 -1.38 -17.07
N ARG A 44 13.92 -2.54 -16.50
CA ARG A 44 13.13 -3.15 -15.42
C ARG A 44 13.12 -2.28 -14.18
N LEU A 45 14.25 -1.72 -13.74
CA LEU A 45 14.27 -0.78 -12.61
C LEU A 45 13.44 0.47 -12.90
N ILE A 46 13.52 1.07 -14.10
CA ILE A 46 12.69 2.22 -14.49
C ILE A 46 11.20 1.86 -14.38
N SER A 47 10.84 0.65 -14.82
CA SER A 47 9.47 0.15 -14.74
C SER A 47 9.03 -0.09 -13.29
N VAL A 48 9.88 -0.63 -12.43
CA VAL A 48 9.60 -0.79 -10.99
C VAL A 48 9.47 0.58 -10.30
N VAL A 49 10.29 1.57 -10.65
CA VAL A 49 10.14 2.96 -10.16
C VAL A 49 8.79 3.52 -10.57
N THR A 50 8.41 3.33 -11.84
CA THR A 50 7.14 3.80 -12.38
C THR A 50 5.96 3.13 -11.67
N TRP A 51 6.01 1.82 -11.48
CA TRP A 51 5.01 1.07 -10.72
C TRP A 51 4.95 1.55 -9.27
N SER A 52 6.09 1.76 -8.60
CA SER A 52 6.11 2.26 -7.22
C SER A 52 5.43 3.63 -7.11
N ILE A 53 5.70 4.56 -8.03
CA ILE A 53 5.00 5.86 -8.10
C ILE A 53 3.50 5.64 -8.30
N SER A 54 3.14 4.69 -9.16
CA SER A 54 1.74 4.35 -9.45
C SER A 54 0.98 3.80 -8.26
N THR A 55 1.63 3.34 -7.20
CA THR A 55 0.95 2.88 -5.97
C THR A 55 0.44 4.04 -5.11
N ILE A 56 0.92 5.25 -5.35
CA ILE A 56 0.51 6.45 -4.61
C ILE A 56 -0.89 6.88 -5.05
N ARG A 57 -1.75 7.21 -4.09
CA ARG A 57 -3.15 7.60 -4.32
C ARG A 57 -3.41 9.01 -3.78
N PRO A 58 -4.24 9.82 -4.46
CA PRO A 58 -4.76 11.05 -3.90
C PRO A 58 -5.48 10.79 -2.58
N LEU A 59 -5.36 11.74 -1.65
CA LEU A 59 -5.88 11.62 -0.30
C LEU A 59 -6.91 12.70 -0.05
N ILE A 60 -7.93 12.35 0.74
CA ILE A 60 -8.97 13.29 1.17
C ILE A 60 -8.66 13.69 2.61
N PHE A 61 -8.43 14.97 2.85
CA PHE A 61 -8.19 15.47 4.20
C PHE A 61 -9.42 15.24 5.09
N GLY A 62 -9.17 14.86 6.34
CA GLY A 62 -10.22 14.73 7.37
C GLY A 62 -10.98 13.40 7.36
N VAL A 63 -10.64 12.47 6.47
CA VAL A 63 -11.21 11.11 6.47
C VAL A 63 -10.13 10.03 6.53
N ALA A 64 -10.45 8.89 7.14
CA ALA A 64 -9.55 7.75 7.27
C ALA A 64 -10.29 6.42 7.03
N PRO A 65 -9.63 5.39 6.49
CA PRO A 65 -10.24 4.06 6.43
C PRO A 65 -10.41 3.46 7.83
N TYR A 66 -11.20 2.39 7.93
CA TYR A 66 -11.33 1.63 9.17
C TYR A 66 -9.97 1.04 9.58
N ASN A 67 -9.68 1.07 10.87
CA ASN A 67 -8.56 0.31 11.41
C ASN A 67 -8.93 -1.17 11.42
N PRO A 68 -8.22 -2.05 10.69
CA PRO A 68 -8.63 -3.43 10.54
C PRO A 68 -8.66 -4.17 11.88
N ILE A 69 -9.64 -5.06 12.06
CA ILE A 69 -9.66 -5.95 13.22
C ILE A 69 -8.58 -7.04 13.07
N LEU A 70 -8.13 -7.61 14.18
CA LEU A 70 -7.14 -8.69 14.14
C LEU A 70 -7.68 -9.91 13.39
N GLY A 71 -6.96 -10.38 12.38
CA GLY A 71 -7.38 -11.48 11.51
C GLY A 71 -8.37 -11.10 10.40
N GLU A 72 -8.67 -9.80 10.25
CA GLU A 72 -9.36 -9.31 9.05
C GLU A 72 -8.54 -9.61 7.80
N THR A 73 -9.21 -9.90 6.69
CA THR A 73 -8.61 -10.25 5.41
C THR A 73 -9.12 -9.38 4.27
N HIS A 74 -8.33 -9.24 3.22
CA HIS A 74 -8.80 -8.77 1.91
C HIS A 74 -8.27 -9.67 0.80
N HIS A 75 -9.12 -10.34 0.02
CA HIS A 75 -8.70 -11.28 -1.04
C HIS A 75 -9.36 -10.94 -2.38
N VAL A 76 -8.55 -10.62 -3.39
CA VAL A 76 -9.02 -10.09 -4.68
C VAL A 76 -8.14 -10.52 -5.85
N SER A 77 -8.74 -10.72 -7.02
CA SER A 77 -8.07 -11.06 -8.27
C SER A 77 -8.31 -10.01 -9.35
N MET A 78 -7.28 -9.71 -10.13
CA MET A 78 -7.36 -8.95 -11.39
C MET A 78 -6.58 -9.71 -12.46
N GLY A 79 -7.29 -10.38 -13.38
CA GLY A 79 -6.64 -11.27 -14.35
C GLY A 79 -5.90 -12.41 -13.64
N SER A 80 -4.60 -12.55 -13.92
CA SER A 80 -3.71 -13.51 -13.26
C SER A 80 -3.15 -13.03 -11.91
N LEU A 81 -3.27 -11.73 -11.61
CA LEU A 81 -2.79 -11.16 -10.35
C LEU A 81 -3.77 -11.48 -9.21
N ASN A 82 -3.31 -12.22 -8.22
CA ASN A 82 -4.06 -12.56 -7.01
C ASN A 82 -3.43 -11.87 -5.80
N VAL A 83 -4.23 -11.14 -5.03
CA VAL A 83 -3.79 -10.31 -3.89
C VAL A 83 -4.51 -10.73 -2.63
N LEU A 84 -3.75 -11.04 -1.57
CA LEU A 84 -4.25 -11.41 -0.26
C LEU A 84 -3.60 -10.53 0.81
N LEU A 85 -4.42 -9.89 1.64
CA LEU A 85 -4.00 -9.16 2.82
C LEU A 85 -4.58 -9.78 4.09
N GLU A 86 -3.83 -9.67 5.18
CA GLU A 86 -4.29 -10.02 6.53
C GLU A 86 -3.80 -8.99 7.54
N GLN A 87 -4.66 -8.62 8.49
CA GLN A 87 -4.25 -7.88 9.68
C GLN A 87 -3.63 -8.85 10.69
N VAL A 88 -2.31 -8.98 10.64
CA VAL A 88 -1.54 -9.99 11.40
C VAL A 88 -1.27 -9.59 12.85
N SER A 89 -1.32 -8.29 13.16
CA SER A 89 -1.27 -7.76 14.53
C SER A 89 -2.15 -6.52 14.68
N HIS A 90 -2.66 -6.26 15.88
CA HIS A 90 -3.48 -5.06 16.16
C HIS A 90 -2.79 -4.09 17.15
N HIS A 91 -1.84 -4.56 17.95
CA HIS A 91 -1.08 -3.75 18.90
C HIS A 91 0.41 -4.10 18.90
N PRO A 92 1.23 -3.36 18.14
CA PRO A 92 0.86 -2.36 17.13
C PRO A 92 0.10 -2.95 15.93
N PRO A 93 -0.65 -2.14 15.16
CA PRO A 93 -1.32 -2.62 13.95
C PRO A 93 -0.28 -2.97 12.87
N VAL A 94 -0.27 -4.23 12.43
CA VAL A 94 0.62 -4.72 11.35
C VAL A 94 -0.25 -5.39 10.31
N THR A 95 -0.05 -5.00 9.05
CA THR A 95 -0.70 -5.60 7.88
C THR A 95 0.33 -6.37 7.07
N ALA A 96 -0.02 -7.59 6.68
CA ALA A 96 0.74 -8.37 5.72
C ALA A 96 0.00 -8.40 4.37
N LEU A 97 0.74 -8.32 3.28
CA LEU A 97 0.24 -8.44 1.91
C LEU A 97 1.08 -9.46 1.16
N HIS A 98 0.41 -10.39 0.47
CA HIS A 98 1.01 -11.26 -0.53
C HIS A 98 0.26 -11.07 -1.83
N ALA A 99 0.96 -10.75 -2.90
CA ALA A 99 0.39 -10.73 -4.24
C ALA A 99 1.24 -11.55 -5.18
N THR A 100 0.59 -12.32 -6.04
CA THR A 100 1.30 -13.15 -7.01
C THR A 100 0.59 -13.17 -8.35
N ASP A 101 1.37 -13.12 -9.41
CA ASP A 101 0.93 -13.39 -10.78
C ASP A 101 1.68 -14.62 -11.28
N ASP A 102 0.97 -15.73 -11.44
CA ASP A 102 1.55 -17.02 -11.84
C ASP A 102 1.91 -17.06 -13.33
N LYS A 103 1.20 -16.30 -14.15
CA LYS A 103 1.46 -16.17 -15.59
C LYS A 103 2.69 -15.33 -15.86
N GLU A 104 2.84 -14.21 -15.16
CA GLU A 104 3.98 -13.30 -15.30
C GLU A 104 5.15 -13.68 -14.37
N ASN A 105 5.00 -14.70 -13.53
CA ASN A 105 6.01 -15.12 -12.55
C ASN A 105 6.47 -13.97 -11.63
N ILE A 106 5.49 -13.22 -11.10
CA ILE A 106 5.72 -12.09 -10.19
C ILE A 106 5.29 -12.47 -8.78
N GLN A 107 6.08 -12.09 -7.78
CA GLN A 107 5.72 -12.21 -6.37
C GLN A 107 5.98 -10.91 -5.62
N MET A 108 5.05 -10.51 -4.77
CA MET A 108 5.18 -9.31 -3.96
C MET A 108 4.78 -9.60 -2.52
N THR A 109 5.58 -9.13 -1.58
CA THR A 109 5.35 -9.32 -0.15
C THR A 109 5.56 -8.03 0.61
N TRP A 110 4.54 -7.57 1.33
CA TRP A 110 4.65 -6.47 2.28
C TRP A 110 4.36 -6.96 3.70
N CYS A 111 5.06 -6.39 4.66
CA CYS A 111 4.79 -6.49 6.09
C CYS A 111 5.01 -5.12 6.67
N HIS A 112 3.94 -4.35 6.88
CA HIS A 112 4.09 -2.94 7.24
C HIS A 112 3.16 -2.50 8.36
N HIS A 113 3.57 -1.43 9.04
CA HIS A 113 2.84 -0.79 10.10
C HIS A 113 3.05 0.72 10.05
N ALA A 114 2.01 1.46 10.43
CA ALA A 114 2.02 2.91 10.45
C ALA A 114 2.45 3.43 11.83
N VAL A 115 3.45 4.31 11.84
CA VAL A 115 4.02 4.91 13.04
C VAL A 115 3.78 6.43 13.00
N PRO A 116 2.72 6.94 13.65
CA PRO A 116 2.43 8.37 13.70
C PRO A 116 3.35 9.10 14.69
N LYS A 117 3.84 10.27 14.28
CA LYS A 117 4.64 11.23 15.06
C LYS A 117 3.91 12.57 15.10
N PHE A 118 3.66 13.07 16.31
CA PHE A 118 2.90 14.31 16.53
C PHE A 118 3.85 15.48 16.72
N HIS A 119 3.67 16.54 15.93
CA HIS A 119 4.48 17.75 15.94
C HIS A 119 3.58 18.98 16.11
N GLY A 120 2.74 18.96 17.15
CA GLY A 120 1.78 20.03 17.46
C GLY A 120 0.68 20.17 16.40
N THR A 121 0.92 21.01 15.38
CA THR A 121 -0.03 21.31 14.30
C THR A 121 0.05 20.35 13.11
N THR A 122 0.96 19.38 13.16
CA THR A 122 1.15 18.37 12.12
C THR A 122 1.28 16.97 12.70
N VAL A 123 0.88 15.97 11.92
CA VAL A 123 1.12 14.55 12.21
C VAL A 123 1.83 13.96 11.01
N GLU A 124 3.03 13.44 11.23
CA GLU A 124 3.78 12.69 10.22
C GLU A 124 3.61 11.20 10.51
N THR A 125 3.07 10.43 9.57
CA THR A 125 2.93 8.98 9.70
C THR A 125 3.92 8.29 8.77
N GLU A 126 4.86 7.60 9.39
CA GLU A 126 5.86 6.80 8.69
C GLU A 126 5.34 5.37 8.51
N VAL A 127 5.43 4.82 7.30
CA VAL A 127 5.07 3.43 7.02
C VAL A 127 6.36 2.61 7.06
N GLN A 128 6.49 1.81 8.12
CA GLN A 128 7.68 1.00 8.38
C GLN A 128 7.44 -0.47 8.09
N GLY A 129 8.49 -1.17 7.71
CA GLY A 129 8.51 -2.61 7.48
C GLY A 129 8.92 -2.99 6.07
N LYS A 130 8.82 -4.29 5.77
CA LYS A 130 9.27 -4.89 4.52
C LYS A 130 8.32 -4.59 3.37
N ARG A 131 8.87 -4.18 2.22
CA ARG A 131 8.15 -4.15 0.93
C ARG A 131 9.07 -4.68 -0.15
N GLN A 132 8.68 -5.79 -0.77
CA GLN A 132 9.51 -6.49 -1.72
C GLN A 132 8.70 -6.89 -2.95
N LEU A 133 9.28 -6.69 -4.13
CA LEU A 133 8.80 -7.19 -5.42
C LEU A 133 9.87 -8.12 -6.00
N LYS A 134 9.46 -9.29 -6.47
CA LYS A 134 10.32 -10.28 -7.12
C LYS A 134 9.87 -10.50 -8.55
N LEU A 135 10.79 -10.33 -9.49
CA LEU A 135 10.63 -10.67 -10.89
C LEU A 135 11.34 -12.01 -11.13
N LEU A 136 10.60 -13.11 -10.99
CA LEU A 136 11.23 -14.43 -10.90
C LEU A 136 11.89 -14.87 -12.21
N ASN A 137 11.42 -14.37 -13.36
CA ASN A 137 12.02 -14.64 -14.66
C ASN A 137 13.46 -14.13 -14.77
N HIS A 138 13.82 -13.10 -13.99
CA HIS A 138 15.14 -12.47 -13.99
C HIS A 138 15.96 -12.81 -12.73
N GLY A 139 15.35 -13.49 -11.75
CA GLY A 139 15.97 -13.70 -10.45
C GLY A 139 16.21 -12.39 -9.67
N GLU A 140 15.43 -11.35 -9.93
CA GLU A 140 15.63 -10.02 -9.35
C GLU A 140 14.67 -9.76 -8.18
N THR A 141 15.21 -9.21 -7.10
CA THR A 141 14.51 -8.81 -5.89
C THR A 141 14.66 -7.31 -5.70
N TYR A 142 13.53 -6.61 -5.75
CA TYR A 142 13.44 -5.18 -5.49
C TYR A 142 12.92 -4.96 -4.07
N VAL A 143 13.69 -4.24 -3.26
CA VAL A 143 13.30 -3.80 -1.92
C VAL A 143 13.06 -2.30 -1.91
N MET A 144 12.03 -1.87 -1.19
CA MET A 144 11.68 -0.46 -1.09
C MET A 144 11.02 -0.08 0.23
N ASN A 145 11.15 1.17 0.62
CA ASN A 145 10.31 1.76 1.65
C ASN A 145 9.10 2.48 1.02
N ALA A 146 8.34 3.22 1.82
CA ALA A 146 7.18 3.98 1.37
C ALA A 146 7.33 5.46 1.75
N PRO A 147 6.65 6.38 1.04
CA PRO A 147 6.61 7.77 1.46
C PRO A 147 5.82 7.89 2.77
N LYS A 148 6.04 9.00 3.45
CA LYS A 148 5.32 9.36 4.68
C LYS A 148 4.06 10.12 4.35
N LEU A 149 3.08 10.01 5.23
CA LEU A 149 1.87 10.80 5.20
C LEU A 149 2.02 12.01 6.13
N LEU A 150 1.90 13.22 5.60
CA LEU A 150 1.89 14.46 6.38
C LEU A 150 0.48 15.02 6.46
N LEU A 151 -0.11 15.00 7.65
CA LEU A 151 -1.34 15.70 7.99
C LEU A 151 -0.99 17.06 8.59
N ARG A 152 -1.55 18.14 8.06
CA ARG A 152 -1.41 19.50 8.58
C ARG A 152 -2.77 20.01 9.01
N PHE A 153 -2.86 20.57 10.22
CA PHE A 153 -4.10 21.16 10.75
C PHE A 153 -4.10 22.69 10.63
N LEU A 154 -2.94 23.35 10.75
CA LEU A 154 -2.80 24.80 10.68
C LEU A 154 -1.58 25.20 9.85
N PRO A 155 -1.58 26.38 9.21
CA PRO A 155 -2.71 27.32 9.08
C PRO A 155 -3.73 26.89 8.02
N VAL A 156 -3.30 26.12 7.02
CA VAL A 156 -4.18 25.56 5.98
C VAL A 156 -4.23 24.04 6.20
N PRO A 157 -5.40 23.47 6.52
CA PRO A 157 -5.56 22.04 6.66
C PRO A 157 -5.25 21.30 5.35
N GLY A 158 -4.54 20.18 5.43
CA GLY A 158 -4.14 19.43 4.25
C GLY A 158 -3.52 18.08 4.57
N VAL A 159 -3.44 17.23 3.55
CA VAL A 159 -2.82 15.92 3.61
C VAL A 159 -1.93 15.71 2.39
N GLU A 160 -0.69 15.30 2.60
CA GLU A 160 0.32 15.22 1.54
C GLU A 160 1.24 14.00 1.71
N TRP A 161 1.72 13.47 0.60
CA TRP A 161 2.81 12.49 0.58
C TRP A 161 4.16 13.22 0.62
N VAL A 162 5.04 12.83 1.54
CA VAL A 162 6.34 13.47 1.75
C VAL A 162 7.44 12.45 2.06
N GLY A 163 8.70 12.88 1.97
CA GLY A 163 9.84 12.10 2.41
C GLY A 163 10.50 11.28 1.31
N ASN A 164 11.50 10.50 1.69
CA ASN A 164 12.36 9.81 0.74
C ASN A 164 11.95 8.36 0.55
N VAL A 165 11.91 7.93 -0.71
CA VAL A 165 11.68 6.53 -1.10
C VAL A 165 12.93 6.03 -1.81
N ARG A 166 13.45 4.89 -1.36
CA ARG A 166 14.56 4.17 -1.97
C ARG A 166 14.03 2.88 -2.55
N ILE A 167 14.41 2.59 -3.79
CA ILE A 167 14.11 1.34 -4.49
C ILE A 167 15.45 0.75 -4.90
N GLN A 168 15.74 -0.46 -4.46
CA GLN A 168 17.01 -1.13 -4.73
C GLN A 168 16.75 -2.52 -5.30
N CYS A 169 17.41 -2.84 -6.42
CA CYS A 169 17.55 -4.21 -6.86
C CYS A 169 18.77 -4.84 -6.17
N LEU A 170 18.58 -5.94 -5.46
CA LEU A 170 19.64 -6.55 -4.66
C LEU A 170 20.72 -7.22 -5.52
N GLU A 171 20.35 -7.72 -6.70
CA GLU A 171 21.22 -8.53 -7.56
C GLU A 171 22.00 -7.70 -8.58
N THR A 172 21.46 -6.56 -9.02
CA THR A 172 22.06 -5.74 -10.09
C THR A 172 22.87 -4.55 -9.55
N GLY A 173 22.68 -4.17 -8.29
CA GLY A 173 23.29 -2.98 -7.70
C GLY A 173 22.73 -1.65 -8.23
N LEU A 174 21.67 -1.70 -9.05
CA LEU A 174 20.95 -0.51 -9.49
C LEU A 174 19.97 -0.04 -8.40
N GLN A 175 19.90 1.28 -8.25
CA GLN A 175 19.06 1.90 -7.23
C GLN A 175 18.38 3.16 -7.77
N ALA A 176 17.20 3.48 -7.22
CA ALA A 176 16.56 4.77 -7.36
C ALA A 176 16.29 5.40 -5.99
N ASP A 177 16.59 6.68 -5.86
CA ASP A 177 16.22 7.51 -4.70
C ASP A 177 15.24 8.58 -5.17
N LEU A 178 14.05 8.61 -4.57
CA LEU A 178 12.95 9.55 -4.82
C LEU A 178 12.73 10.43 -3.58
N CYS A 179 12.33 11.68 -3.79
CA CYS A 179 12.00 12.64 -2.75
C CYS A 179 10.63 13.24 -3.05
N TYR A 180 9.64 12.86 -2.26
CA TYR A 180 8.29 13.41 -2.30
C TYR A 180 8.26 14.70 -1.47
N LYS A 181 7.73 15.76 -2.08
CA LYS A 181 7.71 17.10 -1.51
C LYS A 181 6.27 17.58 -1.38
N PRO A 182 5.96 18.39 -0.36
CA PRO A 182 4.71 19.12 -0.30
C PRO A 182 4.47 19.88 -1.60
N ASN A 183 3.21 19.91 -2.05
CA ASN A 183 2.82 20.70 -3.20
C ASN A 183 3.09 22.18 -2.91
N SER A 184 3.94 22.78 -3.73
CA SER A 184 4.28 24.20 -3.60
C SER A 184 3.42 25.02 -4.56
N PHE A 185 2.86 26.13 -4.08
CA PHE A 185 2.13 27.12 -4.88
C PHE A 185 2.97 27.70 -6.04
N LEU A 186 4.30 27.55 -6.03
CA LEU A 186 5.22 28.05 -7.05
C LEU A 186 5.47 27.07 -8.21
N GLY A 187 4.66 26.01 -8.35
CA GLY A 187 4.79 25.05 -9.46
C GLY A 187 6.06 24.18 -9.39
N LYS A 188 6.64 24.01 -8.19
CA LYS A 188 7.80 23.13 -7.98
C LYS A 188 7.37 21.67 -8.06
N SER A 189 8.28 20.83 -8.55
CA SER A 189 8.12 19.37 -8.65
C SER A 189 7.73 18.77 -7.30
N ALA A 190 6.63 18.02 -7.30
CA ALA A 190 6.15 17.28 -6.12
C ALA A 190 6.93 15.98 -5.90
N ILE A 191 7.69 15.54 -6.90
CA ILE A 191 8.64 14.43 -6.81
C ILE A 191 9.92 14.77 -7.59
N THR A 192 11.07 14.51 -6.97
CA THR A 192 12.39 14.59 -7.62
C THR A 192 13.21 13.38 -7.24
N GLY A 193 14.19 12.98 -8.03
CA GLY A 193 15.03 11.84 -7.67
C GLY A 193 16.11 11.53 -8.67
N LYS A 194 16.70 10.34 -8.54
CA LYS A 194 17.70 9.82 -9.46
C LYS A 194 17.68 8.30 -9.52
N ILE A 195 18.08 7.76 -10.66
CA ILE A 195 18.42 6.34 -10.86
C ILE A 195 19.92 6.24 -11.08
N TYR A 196 20.59 5.34 -10.37
CA TYR A 196 22.05 5.29 -10.33
C TYR A 196 22.58 3.88 -10.03
N GLU A 197 23.85 3.65 -10.37
CA GLU A 197 24.61 2.46 -9.97
C GLU A 197 25.19 2.66 -8.57
N ALA A 198 24.88 1.80 -7.61
CA ALA A 198 25.30 1.98 -6.22
C ALA A 198 26.82 1.88 -6.01
N SER A 199 27.49 1.01 -6.79
CA SER A 199 28.94 0.76 -6.67
C SER A 199 29.78 1.95 -7.12
N SER A 200 29.38 2.62 -8.20
CA SER A 200 30.09 3.74 -8.80
C SER A 200 29.52 5.11 -8.41
N LEU A 201 28.33 5.13 -7.78
CA LEU A 201 27.51 6.32 -7.54
C LEU A 201 27.18 7.10 -8.82
N LYS A 202 27.32 6.47 -9.98
CA LYS A 202 27.06 7.10 -11.28
C LYS A 202 25.55 7.26 -11.48
N THR A 203 25.10 8.51 -11.56
CA THR A 203 23.72 8.84 -11.93
C THR A 203 23.49 8.54 -13.41
N LEU A 204 22.48 7.72 -13.70
CA LEU A 204 22.04 7.35 -15.05
C LEU A 204 20.84 8.19 -15.50
N TYR A 205 19.91 8.45 -14.58
CA TYR A 205 18.75 9.31 -14.84
C TYR A 205 18.46 10.26 -13.67
N GLU A 206 18.00 11.45 -14.00
CA GLU A 206 17.34 12.37 -13.07
C GLU A 206 15.83 12.23 -13.19
N ILE A 207 15.11 12.22 -12.08
CA ILE A 207 13.66 12.09 -12.01
C ILE A 207 13.07 13.44 -11.60
N ASP A 208 12.05 13.92 -12.31
CA ASP A 208 11.36 15.17 -11.99
C ASP A 208 9.90 15.13 -12.41
N GLY A 209 9.03 15.77 -11.62
CA GLY A 209 7.65 16.04 -11.99
C GLY A 209 6.67 16.01 -10.84
N HIS A 210 5.48 15.48 -11.11
CA HIS A 210 4.33 15.46 -10.22
C HIS A 210 3.73 14.05 -10.16
N TRP A 211 3.77 13.42 -8.99
CA TRP A 211 3.25 12.06 -8.78
C TRP A 211 1.73 11.96 -8.99
N ASP A 212 1.01 13.09 -8.93
CA ASP A 212 -0.43 13.20 -9.18
C ASP A 212 -0.76 13.68 -10.61
N LYS A 213 0.26 13.90 -11.45
CA LYS A 213 0.12 14.31 -12.87
C LYS A 213 1.05 13.49 -13.75
N THR A 214 2.25 14.00 -14.03
CA THR A 214 3.24 13.36 -14.90
C THR A 214 4.60 13.35 -14.25
N VAL A 215 5.34 12.25 -14.40
CA VAL A 215 6.74 12.14 -13.97
C VAL A 215 7.61 11.78 -15.17
N ALA A 216 8.72 12.49 -15.30
CA ALA A 216 9.70 12.31 -16.36
C ALA A 216 11.04 11.84 -15.79
N ILE A 217 11.80 11.17 -16.65
CA ILE A 217 13.23 10.90 -16.43
C ILE A 217 14.06 11.60 -17.50
N LYS A 218 15.23 12.09 -17.12
CA LYS A 218 16.23 12.68 -18.01
C LYS A 218 17.50 11.85 -17.98
N ASP A 219 17.89 11.32 -19.14
CA ASP A 219 19.15 10.58 -19.32
C ASP A 219 20.34 11.54 -19.13
N THR A 220 21.28 11.19 -18.24
CA THR A 220 22.43 12.05 -17.94
C THR A 220 23.50 12.04 -19.03
N ASN A 221 23.53 11.02 -19.90
CA ASN A 221 24.53 10.90 -20.95
C ASN A 221 24.19 11.74 -22.18
N ASN A 222 22.90 11.80 -22.55
CA ASN A 222 22.45 12.47 -23.79
C ASN A 222 21.40 13.58 -23.57
N GLY A 223 20.91 13.75 -22.34
CA GLY A 223 19.92 14.78 -21.99
C GLY A 223 18.48 14.48 -22.43
N LYS A 224 18.20 13.32 -23.02
CA LYS A 224 16.86 12.93 -23.48
C LYS A 224 15.89 12.84 -22.30
N VAL A 225 14.75 13.51 -22.42
CA VAL A 225 13.66 13.46 -21.44
C VAL A 225 12.57 12.51 -21.93
N THR A 226 12.11 11.62 -21.05
CA THR A 226 11.04 10.64 -21.34
C THR A 226 10.01 10.67 -20.22
N ILE A 227 8.72 10.75 -20.56
CA ILE A 227 7.64 10.60 -19.57
C ILE A 227 7.51 9.11 -19.23
N ILE A 228 7.66 8.78 -17.96
CA ILE A 228 7.54 7.40 -17.48
C ILE A 228 6.18 7.14 -16.83
N PHE A 229 5.54 8.17 -16.27
CA PHE A 229 4.29 8.02 -15.56
C PHE A 229 3.31 9.14 -15.92
N ASN A 230 2.05 8.75 -16.13
CA ASN A 230 0.91 9.64 -16.28
C ASN A 230 -0.24 9.17 -15.38
N ALA A 231 -0.52 9.93 -14.33
CA ALA A 231 -1.56 9.64 -13.36
C ALA A 231 -2.92 9.43 -14.02
N LYS A 232 -3.28 10.28 -15.00
CA LYS A 232 -4.57 10.18 -15.69
C LYS A 232 -4.72 8.84 -16.40
N GLU A 233 -3.67 8.36 -17.08
CA GLU A 233 -3.71 7.07 -17.79
C GLU A 233 -3.83 5.89 -16.83
N VAL A 234 -3.19 5.97 -15.66
CA VAL A 234 -3.11 4.86 -14.71
C VAL A 234 -4.33 4.78 -13.78
N ILE A 235 -4.87 5.93 -13.35
CA ILE A 235 -5.92 5.99 -12.30
C ILE A 235 -7.30 6.38 -12.82
N SER A 236 -7.46 6.68 -14.11
CA SER A 236 -8.79 6.91 -14.70
C SER A 236 -9.42 5.60 -15.15
N GLY A 237 -10.76 5.56 -15.14
CA GLY A 237 -11.51 4.39 -15.64
C GLY A 237 -11.39 3.14 -14.76
N LEU A 238 -10.96 3.27 -13.50
CA LEU A 238 -10.85 2.13 -12.57
C LEU A 238 -12.22 1.48 -12.35
N THR A 239 -12.26 0.16 -12.47
CA THR A 239 -13.48 -0.63 -12.29
C THR A 239 -13.64 -1.07 -10.84
N THR A 240 -14.86 -0.98 -10.32
CA THR A 240 -15.21 -1.50 -9.00
C THR A 240 -15.13 -3.04 -8.99
N PRO A 241 -14.41 -3.65 -8.02
CA PRO A 241 -14.41 -5.10 -7.87
C PRO A 241 -15.82 -5.66 -7.61
N THR A 242 -16.06 -6.88 -8.08
CA THR A 242 -17.34 -7.59 -7.92
C THR A 242 -17.14 -8.91 -7.19
N ILE A 243 -18.13 -9.32 -6.41
CA ILE A 243 -18.11 -10.62 -5.72
C ILE A 243 -18.67 -11.66 -6.68
N LYS A 244 -17.86 -12.68 -6.99
CA LYS A 244 -18.22 -13.80 -7.88
C LYS A 244 -18.59 -15.08 -7.12
N ASP A 245 -18.08 -15.24 -5.90
CA ASP A 245 -18.29 -16.41 -5.06
C ASP A 245 -18.33 -16.00 -3.57
N ALA A 246 -18.59 -16.96 -2.68
CA ALA A 246 -18.60 -16.77 -1.25
C ALA A 246 -17.25 -16.24 -0.73
N VAL A 247 -17.32 -15.13 0.01
CA VAL A 247 -16.19 -14.51 0.71
C VAL A 247 -16.10 -15.03 2.14
N TRP A 248 -14.92 -14.96 2.75
CA TRP A 248 -14.74 -15.37 4.14
C TRP A 248 -15.44 -14.41 5.10
N PRO A 249 -15.87 -14.87 6.30
CA PRO A 249 -16.38 -13.98 7.35
C PRO A 249 -15.36 -12.92 7.80
N SER A 250 -14.06 -13.20 7.62
CA SER A 250 -12.96 -12.27 7.92
C SER A 250 -12.77 -11.19 6.86
N GLU A 251 -13.41 -11.29 5.70
CA GLU A 251 -13.24 -10.34 4.60
C GLU A 251 -13.67 -8.92 5.02
N SER A 252 -12.85 -7.91 4.73
CA SER A 252 -13.12 -6.51 5.04
C SER A 252 -14.52 -6.05 4.60
N ALA A 253 -14.95 -6.46 3.40
CA ALA A 253 -16.28 -6.12 2.91
C ALA A 253 -17.43 -6.71 3.75
N VAL A 254 -17.21 -7.86 4.40
CA VAL A 254 -18.17 -8.51 5.31
C VAL A 254 -18.09 -7.89 6.69
N VAL A 255 -16.88 -7.80 7.27
CA VAL A 255 -16.62 -7.25 8.61
C VAL A 255 -17.23 -5.86 8.77
N TRP A 256 -17.08 -5.01 7.75
CA TRP A 256 -17.52 -3.62 7.78
C TRP A 256 -18.84 -3.38 7.03
N SER A 257 -19.56 -4.44 6.61
CA SER A 257 -20.75 -4.34 5.77
C SER A 257 -21.85 -3.45 6.35
N GLU A 258 -22.22 -3.63 7.61
CA GLU A 258 -23.27 -2.84 8.27
C GLU A 258 -22.85 -1.37 8.47
N VAL A 259 -21.57 -1.14 8.78
CA VAL A 259 -21.02 0.22 8.91
C VAL A 259 -21.06 0.92 7.56
N ASN A 260 -20.63 0.23 6.49
CA ASN A 260 -20.70 0.71 5.12
C ASN A 260 -22.13 1.04 4.72
N GLN A 261 -23.10 0.17 5.00
CA GLN A 261 -24.51 0.42 4.71
C GLN A 261 -24.99 1.72 5.39
N GLY A 262 -24.70 1.90 6.68
CA GLY A 262 -25.09 3.11 7.41
C GLY A 262 -24.45 4.38 6.84
N ILE A 263 -23.14 4.35 6.53
CA ILE A 263 -22.46 5.50 5.90
C ILE A 263 -23.06 5.83 4.54
N LEU A 264 -23.26 4.82 3.68
CA LEU A 264 -23.76 5.01 2.32
C LEU A 264 -25.22 5.49 2.30
N SER A 265 -26.05 5.03 3.25
CA SER A 265 -27.42 5.51 3.42
C SER A 265 -27.52 6.82 4.22
N LYS A 266 -26.39 7.37 4.69
CA LYS A 266 -26.31 8.54 5.60
C LYS A 266 -27.08 8.34 6.92
N ASP A 267 -27.26 7.09 7.32
CA ASP A 267 -27.81 6.72 8.63
C ASP A 267 -26.65 6.60 9.64
N TRP A 268 -26.31 7.75 10.23
CA TRP A 268 -25.16 7.85 11.12
C TRP A 268 -25.36 7.10 12.44
N GLU A 269 -26.60 6.99 12.93
CA GLU A 269 -26.91 6.24 14.14
C GLU A 269 -26.64 4.74 13.90
N LYS A 270 -27.17 4.20 12.80
CA LYS A 270 -26.87 2.82 12.39
C LYS A 270 -25.38 2.59 12.20
N ALA A 271 -24.67 3.50 11.53
CA ALA A 271 -23.23 3.37 11.32
C ALA A 271 -22.43 3.36 12.63
N ILE A 272 -22.82 4.20 13.60
CA ILE A 272 -22.18 4.27 14.92
C ILE A 272 -22.39 2.98 15.70
N GLU A 273 -23.62 2.46 15.75
CA GLU A 273 -23.93 1.24 16.49
C GLU A 273 -23.28 0.01 15.86
N ALA A 274 -23.30 -0.11 14.53
CA ALA A 274 -22.59 -1.17 13.82
C ALA A 274 -21.07 -1.13 14.09
N LYS A 275 -20.45 0.06 14.04
CA LYS A 275 -19.01 0.22 14.32
C LYS A 275 -18.67 -0.16 15.77
N LYS A 276 -19.49 0.25 16.73
CA LYS A 276 -19.34 -0.16 18.13
C LYS A 276 -19.47 -1.68 18.30
N ALA A 277 -20.38 -2.32 17.57
CA ALA A 277 -20.57 -3.77 17.63
C ALA A 277 -19.30 -4.52 17.18
N VAL A 278 -18.71 -4.13 16.04
CA VAL A 278 -17.44 -4.71 15.54
C VAL A 278 -16.32 -4.52 16.56
N GLU A 279 -16.12 -3.30 17.07
CA GLU A 279 -15.06 -3.01 18.05
C GLU A 279 -15.27 -3.74 19.38
N LYS A 280 -16.52 -3.86 19.84
CA LYS A 280 -16.86 -4.58 21.08
C LYS A 280 -16.57 -6.07 20.93
N MET A 281 -16.97 -6.67 19.81
CA MET A 281 -16.69 -8.07 19.50
C MET A 281 -15.17 -8.32 19.48
N GLN A 282 -14.40 -7.45 18.83
CA GLN A 282 -12.94 -7.57 18.82
C GLN A 282 -12.34 -7.52 20.23
N ARG A 283 -12.81 -6.60 21.09
CA ARG A 283 -12.36 -6.51 22.49
C ARG A 283 -12.73 -7.77 23.30
N GLN A 284 -13.90 -8.35 23.04
CA GLN A 284 -14.33 -9.59 23.67
C GLN A 284 -13.43 -10.77 23.26
N LEU A 285 -13.23 -10.98 21.95
CA LEU A 285 -12.36 -12.04 21.44
C LEU A 285 -10.93 -11.93 21.96
N LEU A 286 -10.42 -10.71 22.11
CA LEU A 286 -9.11 -10.47 22.72
C LEU A 286 -9.07 -10.89 24.19
N ARG A 287 -10.12 -10.60 24.97
CA ARG A 287 -10.21 -10.99 26.39
C ARG A 287 -10.29 -12.49 26.55
N GLU A 288 -11.13 -13.16 25.75
CA GLU A 288 -11.29 -14.61 25.75
C GLU A 288 -9.98 -15.32 25.39
N ARG A 289 -9.28 -14.83 24.35
CA ARG A 289 -7.98 -15.39 23.97
C ARG A 289 -6.95 -15.24 25.10
N LYS A 290 -6.92 -14.07 25.76
CA LYS A 290 -6.04 -13.81 26.91
C LYS A 290 -6.39 -14.69 28.10
N SER A 291 -7.66 -14.91 28.41
CA SER A 291 -8.06 -15.77 29.53
C SER A 291 -7.72 -17.24 29.31
N ARG A 292 -7.62 -17.68 28.04
CA ARG A 292 -7.14 -19.01 27.66
C ARG A 292 -5.60 -19.12 27.54
N GLY A 293 -4.87 -18.01 27.68
CA GLY A 293 -3.41 -18.00 27.49
C GLY A 293 -2.97 -18.27 26.05
N GLU A 294 -3.87 -18.06 25.08
CA GLU A 294 -3.61 -18.37 23.67
C GLU A 294 -2.87 -17.21 22.97
N THR A 295 -1.87 -17.55 22.15
CA THR A 295 -1.23 -16.59 21.25
C THR A 295 -1.97 -16.55 19.92
N TRP A 296 -2.16 -15.34 19.38
CA TRP A 296 -2.71 -15.17 18.04
C TRP A 296 -1.69 -15.64 17.00
N HIS A 297 -2.13 -16.46 16.06
CA HIS A 297 -1.36 -16.87 14.89
C HIS A 297 -2.14 -16.45 13.65
N PRO A 298 -1.57 -15.60 12.78
CA PRO A 298 -2.21 -15.26 11.53
C PRO A 298 -2.43 -16.50 10.67
N LYS A 299 -3.49 -16.49 9.88
CA LYS A 299 -3.90 -17.67 9.10
C LYS A 299 -3.05 -17.87 7.85
N TYR A 300 -2.62 -16.79 7.21
CA TYR A 300 -1.98 -16.84 5.89
C TYR A 300 -0.52 -16.41 5.90
N PHE A 301 -0.03 -15.92 7.04
CA PHE A 301 1.33 -15.42 7.21
C PHE A 301 1.98 -15.97 8.48
N SER A 302 3.25 -16.33 8.36
CA SER A 302 4.13 -16.47 9.52
C SER A 302 4.58 -15.07 9.96
N LEU A 303 4.43 -14.78 11.24
CA LEU A 303 4.74 -13.47 11.83
C LEU A 303 5.87 -13.60 12.83
N SER A 304 6.91 -12.77 12.69
CA SER A 304 8.00 -12.65 13.64
C SER A 304 8.29 -11.18 13.96
N TYR A 305 8.93 -10.95 15.11
CA TYR A 305 9.38 -9.64 15.54
C TYR A 305 10.76 -9.74 16.18
N SER A 306 11.71 -8.93 15.72
CA SER A 306 13.00 -8.72 16.37
C SER A 306 13.19 -7.24 16.70
N LYS A 307 14.02 -6.93 17.71
CA LYS A 307 14.34 -5.53 18.02
C LYS A 307 15.17 -4.85 16.92
N GLU A 308 15.92 -5.63 16.15
CA GLU A 308 16.85 -5.16 15.13
C GLU A 308 16.13 -4.94 13.78
N ASP A 309 15.29 -5.88 13.37
CA ASP A 309 14.63 -5.89 12.05
C ASP A 309 13.16 -5.44 12.10
N GLY A 310 12.59 -5.32 13.30
CA GLY A 310 11.19 -5.01 13.48
C GLY A 310 10.28 -6.20 13.13
N TRP A 311 9.11 -5.91 12.56
CA TRP A 311 8.14 -6.93 12.14
C TRP A 311 8.52 -7.52 10.78
N ASP A 312 8.55 -8.85 10.69
CA ASP A 312 8.64 -9.58 9.42
C ASP A 312 7.44 -10.51 9.26
N CYS A 313 6.96 -10.58 8.02
CA CYS A 313 5.84 -11.42 7.63
C CYS A 313 6.27 -12.21 6.41
N SER A 314 6.08 -13.52 6.45
CA SER A 314 6.34 -14.42 5.32
C SER A 314 5.07 -15.18 4.98
N PRO A 315 4.65 -15.22 3.70
CA PRO A 315 3.44 -15.92 3.31
C PRO A 315 3.60 -17.43 3.55
N VAL A 316 2.55 -18.08 4.05
CA VAL A 316 2.53 -19.54 4.28
C VAL A 316 2.50 -20.30 2.96
N GLN A 317 1.81 -19.75 1.96
CA GLN A 317 1.72 -20.32 0.62
C GLN A 317 2.63 -19.57 -0.35
N LYS A 318 3.24 -20.31 -1.29
CA LYS A 318 4.08 -19.71 -2.34
C LYS A 318 3.27 -18.86 -3.34
N TRP A 319 2.04 -19.27 -3.63
CA TRP A 319 1.15 -18.61 -4.58
C TRP A 319 -0.16 -18.26 -3.90
N VAL A 320 -0.69 -17.08 -4.19
CA VAL A 320 -2.03 -16.67 -3.73
C VAL A 320 -3.05 -17.32 -4.66
N PRO A 321 -4.05 -18.06 -4.15
CA PRO A 321 -5.08 -18.65 -4.99
C PRO A 321 -6.00 -17.57 -5.59
N PRO A 322 -6.74 -17.89 -6.67
CA PRO A 322 -7.81 -17.05 -7.18
C PRO A 322 -8.81 -16.65 -6.09
N ALA A 323 -9.29 -15.42 -6.17
CA ALA A 323 -10.12 -14.80 -5.16
C ALA A 323 -11.61 -14.80 -5.56
N PRO A 324 -12.51 -14.82 -4.56
CA PRO A 324 -13.94 -14.63 -4.80
C PRO A 324 -14.29 -13.19 -5.23
N ILE A 325 -13.45 -12.19 -4.89
CA ILE A 325 -13.60 -10.81 -5.34
C ILE A 325 -12.76 -10.61 -6.60
N VAL A 326 -13.38 -10.15 -7.68
CA VAL A 326 -12.72 -10.00 -8.99
C VAL A 326 -12.90 -8.58 -9.53
N VAL A 327 -11.79 -7.97 -9.94
CA VAL A 327 -11.77 -6.71 -10.70
C VAL A 327 -12.09 -7.04 -12.16
N PRO A 328 -13.18 -6.50 -12.72
CA PRO A 328 -13.47 -6.69 -14.14
C PRO A 328 -12.40 -6.04 -15.03
N ILE A 329 -11.99 -6.76 -16.06
CA ILE A 329 -11.09 -6.30 -17.14
C ILE A 329 -11.94 -5.79 -18.29
#